data_AF-A0A0A2TKX0-F1
#
_entry.id   AF-A0A0A2TKX0-F1
#
_cell.length_a   1.000
_cell.length_b   1.000
_cell.length_c   1.000
_cell.angle_alpha   90.00
_cell.angle_beta   90.00
_cell.angle_gamma   90.00
#
_symmetry.space_group_name_H-M   'P 1'
#
loop_
_entity.id
_entity.type
_entity.pdbx_description
1 polymer ?
#
loop_
_entity_poly.entity_id
_entity_poly.type
_entity_poly.pdbx_seq_one_letter_code
_entity_poly.pdbx_strand_id
1 'polypeptide(L)'
;MNILEIGDQEVISAGQLQEAARDEVAIQCSLQKAVMIVREHLSVSETNVTFLLTDSWTARPECHHVTELLITEKIGTAKMGRIMERINPIEQKIGAHSDIFYAFMRQLSFSMSCFGHIKRVQGMRTERDEEGFDHILSTIRFENGAMAQVEISSTKGLKPVYEIDISGTEGNVHYRNEPTTSFKIEMENDQAFQVEPLEGSRETADLQRITFMELFQLMKMTEQAFQSATTGLSQEV
;
A
#
# COMPACT_ATOMS: atom_id res chain seq x y z
N MET A 1 31.70 -28.84 30.00
CA MET A 1 30.31 -28.50 30.37
C MET A 1 30.31 -26.99 30.52
N ASN A 2 30.08 -26.28 29.41
CA ASN A 2 30.15 -24.83 29.37
C ASN A 2 28.75 -24.29 29.60
N ILE A 3 28.53 -23.70 30.77
CA ILE A 3 27.35 -22.91 31.09
C ILE A 3 27.61 -21.54 30.46
N LEU A 4 26.78 -21.16 29.49
CA LEU A 4 26.69 -19.80 28.96
C LEU A 4 25.50 -19.15 29.65
N GLU A 5 25.80 -18.28 30.62
CA GLU A 5 24.82 -17.39 31.25
C GLU A 5 24.38 -16.35 30.21
N ILE A 6 23.09 -16.36 29.85
CA ILE A 6 22.46 -15.33 29.02
C ILE A 6 21.90 -14.29 30.00
N GLY A 7 22.58 -13.15 30.09
CA GLY A 7 22.14 -11.99 30.86
C GLY A 7 20.92 -11.32 30.20
N ASP A 8 19.92 -11.04 31.03
CA ASP A 8 18.84 -10.06 30.91
C ASP A 8 18.26 -9.81 29.51
N GLN A 9 17.30 -10.64 29.11
CA GLN A 9 16.31 -10.25 28.11
C GLN A 9 15.40 -9.16 28.69
N GLU A 10 15.58 -7.91 28.24
CA GLU A 10 14.60 -6.85 28.47
C GLU A 10 13.25 -7.29 27.87
N VAL A 11 12.28 -7.54 28.74
CA VAL A 11 10.90 -7.85 28.35
C VAL A 11 10.24 -6.56 27.90
N ILE A 12 10.24 -6.32 26.58
CA ILE A 12 9.53 -5.18 25.99
C ILE A 12 8.01 -5.43 26.09
N SER A 13 7.32 -4.56 26.80
CA SER A 13 5.87 -4.66 27.00
C SER A 13 5.09 -4.18 25.76
N ALA A 14 3.87 -4.70 25.57
CA ALA A 14 2.97 -4.27 24.49
C ALA A 14 2.68 -2.75 24.52
N GLY A 15 2.72 -2.13 25.70
CA GLY A 15 2.57 -0.68 25.86
C GLY A 15 3.74 0.10 25.25
N GLN A 16 4.97 -0.37 25.42
CA GLN A 16 6.17 0.27 24.85
C GLN A 16 6.20 0.17 23.32
N LEU A 17 5.66 -0.91 22.74
CA LEU A 17 5.48 -1.05 21.28
C LEU A 17 4.41 -0.10 20.73
N GLN A 18 3.31 0.13 21.47
CA GLN A 18 2.28 1.09 21.09
C GLN A 18 2.75 2.55 21.19
N GLU A 19 3.59 2.86 22.18
CA GLU A 19 4.17 4.19 22.36
C GLU A 19 5.22 4.47 21.27
N ALA A 20 6.05 3.48 20.93
CA ALA A 20 6.97 3.56 19.79
C ALA A 20 6.23 3.65 18.43
N ALA A 21 5.02 3.11 18.30
CA ALA A 21 4.22 3.25 17.09
C ALA A 21 3.53 4.64 16.97
N ARG A 22 3.46 5.43 18.05
CA ARG A 22 2.84 6.76 18.08
C ARG A 22 3.79 7.90 17.69
N ASP A 23 5.09 7.69 17.79
CA ASP A 23 6.08 8.65 17.28
C ASP A 23 6.22 8.48 15.77
N GLU A 24 5.74 9.45 14.99
CA GLU A 24 5.90 9.51 13.51
C GLU A 24 7.37 9.31 13.05
N VAL A 25 8.34 9.65 13.91
CA VAL A 25 9.79 9.47 13.68
C VAL A 25 10.24 8.01 13.83
N ALA A 26 9.51 7.21 14.61
CA ALA A 26 9.85 5.82 14.86
C ALA A 26 9.38 4.89 13.74
N ILE A 27 8.38 5.23 12.92
CA ILE A 27 7.86 4.34 11.87
C ILE A 27 8.94 4.04 10.81
N GLN A 28 9.74 5.02 10.40
CA GLN A 28 10.84 4.80 9.44
C GLN A 28 12.03 4.07 10.06
N CYS A 29 12.35 4.36 11.33
CA CYS A 29 13.41 3.68 12.06
C CYS A 29 13.01 2.22 12.40
N SER A 30 11.72 1.95 12.56
CA SER A 30 11.17 0.64 12.94
C SER A 30 11.17 -0.35 11.80
N LEU A 31 11.01 0.06 10.54
CA LEU A 31 11.05 -0.85 9.38
C LEU A 31 12.47 -1.36 9.09
N GLN A 32 13.46 -0.47 9.06
CA GLN A 32 14.87 -0.89 8.93
C GLN A 32 15.36 -1.67 10.15
N LYS A 33 14.99 -1.25 11.37
CA LYS A 33 15.30 -2.02 12.58
C LYS A 33 14.57 -3.36 12.64
N ALA A 34 13.30 -3.44 12.21
CA ALA A 34 12.56 -4.71 12.15
C ALA A 34 13.19 -5.66 11.13
N VAL A 35 13.59 -5.17 9.97
CA VAL A 35 14.32 -5.97 8.97
C VAL A 35 15.69 -6.41 9.48
N MET A 36 16.43 -5.55 10.20
CA MET A 36 17.71 -5.91 10.83
C MET A 36 17.54 -6.91 11.98
N ILE A 37 16.59 -6.70 12.90
CA ILE A 37 16.32 -7.60 14.03
C ILE A 37 15.90 -8.98 13.51
N VAL A 38 15.07 -9.05 12.47
CA VAL A 38 14.68 -10.32 11.84
C VAL A 38 15.87 -10.98 11.14
N ARG A 39 16.75 -10.21 10.47
CA ARG A 39 17.96 -10.75 9.81
C ARG A 39 19.01 -11.24 10.80
N GLU A 40 19.21 -10.54 11.91
CA GLU A 40 20.31 -10.82 12.84
C GLU A 40 19.93 -11.79 13.95
N HIS A 41 18.65 -11.95 14.32
CA HIS A 41 18.27 -12.66 15.55
C HIS A 41 17.26 -13.80 15.36
N LEU A 42 16.71 -14.00 14.15
CA LEU A 42 15.75 -15.07 13.90
C LEU A 42 16.27 -15.98 12.78
N SER A 43 16.60 -17.22 13.12
CA SER A 43 16.61 -18.32 12.15
C SER A 43 15.20 -18.37 11.54
N VAL A 44 15.08 -17.96 10.27
CA VAL A 44 13.86 -17.61 9.52
C VAL A 44 12.90 -18.80 9.30
N SER A 45 12.96 -19.85 10.12
CA SER A 45 12.08 -21.02 10.00
C SER A 45 10.81 -20.96 10.87
N GLU A 46 10.71 -20.12 11.90
CA GLU A 46 9.63 -20.27 12.91
C GLU A 46 9.11 -18.98 13.58
N THR A 47 8.77 -17.91 12.85
CA THR A 47 8.12 -16.76 13.50
C THR A 47 6.79 -16.35 12.89
N ASN A 48 5.71 -16.74 13.59
CA ASN A 48 4.34 -16.22 13.51
C ASN A 48 4.27 -14.74 13.98
N VAL A 49 5.18 -13.88 13.50
CA VAL A 49 5.18 -12.45 13.84
C VAL A 49 4.29 -11.74 12.83
N THR A 50 3.19 -11.19 13.34
CA THR A 50 2.27 -10.34 12.56
C THR A 50 2.63 -8.89 12.83
N PHE A 51 2.88 -8.14 11.78
CA PHE A 51 3.07 -6.69 11.81
C PHE A 51 1.72 -6.01 11.61
N LEU A 52 1.57 -4.84 12.20
CA LEU A 52 0.45 -3.95 11.94
C LEU A 52 0.96 -2.80 11.10
N LEU A 53 0.47 -2.69 9.86
CA LEU A 53 0.65 -1.51 9.04
C LEU A 53 -0.38 -0.47 9.47
N THR A 54 0.09 0.60 10.09
CA THR A 54 -0.68 1.82 10.37
C THR A 54 -0.89 2.60 9.07
N ASP A 55 -2.05 3.23 8.89
CA ASP A 55 -2.42 3.97 7.66
C ASP A 55 -2.41 3.06 6.40
N SER A 56 -2.98 1.86 6.54
CA SER A 56 -3.19 1.00 5.39
C SER A 56 -4.37 1.46 4.55
N TRP A 57 -4.13 1.60 3.25
CA TRP A 57 -5.18 1.80 2.27
C TRP A 57 -6.25 0.73 2.29
N THR A 58 -5.90 -0.54 2.54
CA THR A 58 -6.90 -1.62 2.57
C THR A 58 -7.91 -1.48 3.72
N ALA A 59 -7.59 -0.65 4.71
CA ALA A 59 -8.42 -0.44 5.88
C ALA A 59 -9.30 0.83 5.75
N ARG A 60 -9.06 1.66 4.71
CA ARG A 60 -9.92 2.81 4.38
C ARG A 60 -11.31 2.34 3.92
N PRO A 61 -12.40 3.01 4.34
CA PRO A 61 -13.77 2.60 3.99
C PRO A 61 -14.00 2.45 2.49
N GLU A 62 -13.44 3.33 1.69
CA GLU A 62 -13.59 3.31 0.24
C GLU A 62 -12.89 2.10 -0.41
N CYS A 63 -11.67 1.78 0.03
CA CYS A 63 -10.95 0.60 -0.43
C CYS A 63 -11.63 -0.69 0.02
N HIS A 64 -12.11 -0.70 1.27
CA HIS A 64 -12.88 -1.82 1.82
C HIS A 64 -14.13 -2.08 0.98
N HIS A 65 -14.88 -1.03 0.65
CA HIS A 65 -16.07 -1.15 -0.18
C HIS A 65 -15.75 -1.73 -1.56
N VAL A 66 -14.68 -1.28 -2.21
CA VAL A 66 -14.22 -1.84 -3.49
C VAL A 66 -13.87 -3.32 -3.36
N THR A 67 -13.13 -3.70 -2.32
CA THR A 67 -12.82 -5.12 -2.08
C THR A 67 -14.08 -5.94 -1.80
N GLU A 68 -15.07 -5.38 -1.11
CA GLU A 68 -16.36 -6.05 -0.87
C GLU A 68 -17.13 -6.27 -2.16
N LEU A 69 -17.18 -5.28 -3.07
CA LEU A 69 -17.80 -5.43 -4.39
C LEU A 69 -17.17 -6.57 -5.20
N LEU A 70 -15.85 -6.76 -5.07
CA LEU A 70 -15.11 -7.84 -5.72
C LEU A 70 -15.37 -9.20 -5.05
N ILE A 71 -15.30 -9.26 -3.71
CA ILE A 71 -15.53 -10.50 -2.93
C ILE A 71 -16.96 -11.01 -3.09
N THR A 72 -17.93 -10.10 -3.17
CA THR A 72 -19.34 -10.42 -3.36
C THR A 72 -19.72 -10.59 -4.85
N GLU A 73 -18.74 -10.55 -5.75
CA GLU A 73 -18.88 -10.70 -7.20
C GLU A 73 -19.83 -9.68 -7.84
N LYS A 74 -20.14 -8.55 -7.18
CA LYS A 74 -21.07 -7.53 -7.67
C LYS A 74 -20.61 -6.86 -8.98
N ILE A 75 -19.30 -6.80 -9.23
CA ILE A 75 -18.73 -6.34 -10.50
C ILE A 75 -18.01 -7.46 -11.24
N GLY A 76 -18.20 -8.72 -10.82
CA GLY A 76 -17.49 -9.89 -11.34
C GLY A 76 -15.99 -9.88 -11.03
N THR A 77 -15.20 -10.52 -11.89
CA THR A 77 -13.73 -10.64 -11.71
C THR A 77 -13.02 -9.36 -12.16
N ALA A 78 -12.17 -8.78 -11.31
CA ALA A 78 -11.35 -7.62 -11.66
C ALA A 78 -10.40 -7.92 -12.84
N LYS A 79 -10.38 -7.06 -13.86
CA LYS A 79 -9.52 -7.20 -15.06
C LYS A 79 -8.55 -6.05 -15.24
N MET A 80 -8.98 -4.83 -14.95
CA MET A 80 -8.16 -3.63 -15.10
C MET A 80 -8.41 -2.67 -13.95
N GLY A 81 -7.38 -1.94 -13.53
CA GLY A 81 -7.54 -0.87 -12.54
C GLY A 81 -6.66 0.33 -12.81
N ARG A 82 -7.12 1.50 -12.36
CA ARG A 82 -6.34 2.72 -12.22
C ARG A 82 -6.51 3.23 -10.80
N ILE A 83 -5.39 3.46 -10.14
CA ILE A 83 -5.35 3.93 -8.76
C ILE A 83 -4.45 5.15 -8.75
N MET A 84 -4.98 6.31 -8.36
CA MET A 84 -4.22 7.56 -8.37
C MET A 84 -4.30 8.25 -7.02
N GLU A 85 -3.17 8.62 -6.44
CA GLU A 85 -3.11 9.48 -5.26
C GLU A 85 -2.20 10.67 -5.50
N ARG A 86 -2.69 11.84 -5.10
CA ARG A 86 -1.90 13.02 -4.86
C ARG A 86 -1.75 13.18 -3.36
N ILE A 87 -0.52 13.09 -2.87
CA ILE A 87 -0.19 13.29 -1.47
C ILE A 87 0.31 14.72 -1.24
N ASN A 88 0.18 15.19 0.00
CA ASN A 88 0.92 16.36 0.44
C ASN A 88 2.39 15.96 0.64
N PRO A 89 3.35 16.78 0.20
CA PRO A 89 4.75 16.57 0.57
C PRO A 89 4.93 16.70 2.08
N ILE A 90 5.70 15.80 2.69
CA ILE A 90 6.09 15.89 4.09
C ILE A 90 7.18 16.95 4.22
N GLU A 91 6.97 17.94 5.10
CA GLU A 91 7.89 19.08 5.24
C GLU A 91 9.29 18.70 5.75
N GLN A 92 9.42 17.55 6.44
CA GLN A 92 10.68 17.02 6.95
C GLN A 92 10.91 15.59 6.42
N LYS A 93 11.76 15.47 5.40
CA LYS A 93 12.25 14.17 4.91
C LYS A 93 13.21 13.57 5.94
N ILE A 94 12.79 12.54 6.69
CA ILE A 94 13.63 11.83 7.67
C ILE A 94 13.85 10.36 7.25
N GLY A 95 14.42 10.12 6.07
CA GLY A 95 14.70 8.75 5.64
C GLY A 95 15.34 8.62 4.26
N ALA A 96 15.69 7.38 3.91
CA ALA A 96 16.29 7.03 2.62
C ALA A 96 15.28 6.99 1.45
N HIS A 97 13.98 6.92 1.74
CA HIS A 97 12.91 6.79 0.76
C HIS A 97 11.98 8.01 0.77
N SER A 98 11.47 8.42 -0.40
CA SER A 98 10.55 9.55 -0.53
C SER A 98 9.12 9.20 -0.05
N ASP A 99 8.30 10.21 0.25
CA ASP A 99 6.89 10.03 0.64
C ASP A 99 6.12 9.23 -0.43
N ILE A 100 6.50 9.40 -1.69
CA ILE A 100 5.95 8.67 -2.83
C ILE A 100 6.25 7.17 -2.74
N PHE A 101 7.40 6.77 -2.19
CA PHE A 101 7.72 5.36 -1.98
C PHE A 101 6.72 4.69 -1.04
N TYR A 102 6.43 5.33 0.10
CA TYR A 102 5.46 4.80 1.07
C TYR A 102 4.03 4.82 0.52
N ALA A 103 3.64 5.91 -0.14
CA ALA A 103 2.33 6.00 -0.79
C ALA A 103 2.16 4.93 -1.87
N PHE A 104 3.18 4.71 -2.70
CA PHE A 104 3.18 3.65 -3.70
C PHE A 104 3.05 2.26 -3.08
N MET A 105 3.80 1.99 -2.01
CA MET A 105 3.75 0.71 -1.29
C MET A 105 2.34 0.41 -0.76
N ARG A 106 1.62 1.42 -0.23
CA ARG A 106 0.21 1.25 0.21
C ARG A 106 -0.73 0.93 -0.95
N GLN A 107 -0.59 1.62 -2.08
CA GLN A 107 -1.41 1.33 -3.27
C GLN A 107 -1.10 -0.01 -3.89
N LEU A 108 0.15 -0.45 -3.81
CA LEU A 108 0.55 -1.76 -4.27
C LEU A 108 -0.12 -2.86 -3.43
N SER A 109 -0.16 -2.68 -2.11
CA SER A 109 -0.89 -3.58 -1.19
C SER A 109 -2.38 -3.65 -1.54
N PHE A 110 -3.01 -2.50 -1.75
CA PHE A 110 -4.42 -2.45 -2.18
C PHE A 110 -4.63 -3.12 -3.55
N SER A 111 -3.75 -2.88 -4.52
CA SER A 111 -3.80 -3.53 -5.82
C SER A 111 -3.74 -5.06 -5.71
N MET A 112 -2.89 -5.58 -4.82
CA MET A 112 -2.81 -7.02 -4.56
C MET A 112 -4.13 -7.56 -3.98
N SER A 113 -4.81 -6.80 -3.13
CA SER A 113 -6.11 -7.20 -2.59
C SER A 113 -7.22 -7.26 -3.65
N CYS A 114 -7.13 -6.44 -4.71
CA CYS A 114 -8.11 -6.42 -5.79
C CYS A 114 -7.81 -7.43 -6.90
N PHE A 115 -6.54 -7.60 -7.26
CA PHE A 115 -6.14 -8.31 -8.49
C PHE A 115 -5.31 -9.58 -8.23
N GLY A 116 -4.89 -9.85 -6.99
CA GLY A 116 -4.12 -11.04 -6.60
C GLY A 116 -2.61 -10.85 -6.71
N HIS A 117 -1.89 -11.93 -7.01
CA HIS A 117 -0.42 -11.94 -7.02
C HIS A 117 0.17 -11.20 -8.23
N ILE A 118 1.21 -10.41 -7.98
CA ILE A 118 1.90 -9.62 -8.99
C ILE A 118 2.88 -10.52 -9.74
N LYS A 119 2.78 -10.50 -11.07
CA LYS A 119 3.74 -11.14 -11.98
C LYS A 119 4.89 -10.21 -12.36
N ARG A 120 4.58 -8.93 -12.57
CA ARG A 120 5.55 -7.92 -13.03
C ARG A 120 5.09 -6.51 -12.66
N VAL A 121 6.05 -5.68 -12.27
CA VAL A 121 5.86 -4.25 -12.04
C VAL A 121 6.88 -3.45 -12.86
N GLN A 122 6.43 -2.34 -13.42
CA GLN A 122 7.28 -1.40 -14.14
C GLN A 122 6.87 0.02 -13.78
N GLY A 123 7.80 0.81 -13.28
CA GLY A 123 7.62 2.21 -12.92
C GLY A 123 8.28 3.17 -13.91
N MET A 124 7.80 4.41 -13.89
CA MET A 124 8.41 5.60 -14.45
C MET A 124 8.31 6.69 -13.40
N ARG A 125 9.43 7.34 -13.06
CA ARG A 125 9.48 8.35 -12.00
C ARG A 125 10.03 9.66 -12.56
N THR A 126 9.38 10.75 -12.21
CA THR A 126 9.83 12.11 -12.53
C THR A 126 9.96 12.88 -11.22
N GLU A 127 11.17 13.32 -10.92
CA GLU A 127 11.48 14.11 -9.72
C GLU A 127 12.03 15.48 -10.14
N ARG A 128 11.48 16.54 -9.57
CA ARG A 128 11.89 17.94 -9.78
C ARG A 128 11.93 18.64 -8.43
N ASP A 129 13.08 18.54 -7.76
CA ASP A 129 13.27 19.05 -6.41
C ASP A 129 12.99 20.57 -6.28
N GLU A 130 13.41 21.37 -7.25
CA GLU A 130 13.20 22.83 -7.26
C GLU A 130 11.71 23.22 -7.29
N GLU A 131 10.87 22.39 -7.93
CA GLU A 131 9.43 22.59 -8.04
C GLU A 131 8.65 21.92 -6.89
N GLY A 132 9.34 21.18 -6.01
CA GLY A 132 8.70 20.35 -4.98
C GLY A 132 7.75 19.31 -5.60
N PHE A 133 8.15 18.76 -6.75
CA PHE A 133 7.37 17.78 -7.51
C PHE A 133 8.08 16.43 -7.54
N ASP A 134 7.37 15.39 -7.13
CA ASP A 134 7.77 14.00 -7.29
C ASP A 134 6.57 13.25 -7.87
N HIS A 135 6.81 12.31 -8.77
CA HIS A 135 5.75 11.56 -9.43
C HIS A 135 6.24 10.19 -9.84
N ILE A 136 5.45 9.16 -9.56
CA ILE A 136 5.64 7.82 -10.10
C ILE A 136 4.36 7.33 -10.78
N LEU A 137 4.52 6.78 -11.97
CA LEU A 137 3.50 6.04 -12.68
C LEU A 137 4.02 4.62 -12.87
N SER A 138 3.28 3.63 -12.39
CA SER A 138 3.63 2.23 -12.59
C SER A 138 2.52 1.45 -13.28
N THR A 139 2.93 0.52 -14.14
CA THR A 139 2.07 -0.52 -14.69
C THR A 139 2.39 -1.84 -14.00
N ILE A 140 1.37 -2.51 -13.50
CA ILE A 140 1.45 -3.78 -12.77
C ILE A 140 0.68 -4.82 -13.59
N ARG A 141 1.29 -5.99 -13.79
CA ARG A 141 0.64 -7.19 -14.36
C ARG A 141 0.56 -8.25 -13.29
N PHE A 142 -0.61 -8.87 -13.17
CA PHE A 142 -0.90 -9.92 -12.21
C PHE A 142 -0.80 -11.31 -12.85
N GLU A 143 -0.64 -12.35 -12.03
CA GLU A 143 -0.51 -13.74 -12.49
C GLU A 143 -1.77 -14.23 -13.22
N ASN A 144 -2.94 -13.77 -12.79
CA ASN A 144 -4.23 -14.06 -13.41
C ASN A 144 -4.50 -13.28 -14.72
N GLY A 145 -3.53 -12.49 -15.20
CA GLY A 145 -3.62 -11.70 -16.42
C GLY A 145 -4.27 -10.32 -16.25
N ALA A 146 -4.75 -9.96 -15.05
CA ALA A 146 -5.22 -8.61 -14.78
C ALA A 146 -4.08 -7.58 -14.86
N MET A 147 -4.45 -6.31 -15.01
CA MET A 147 -3.49 -5.19 -15.08
C MET A 147 -3.95 -4.03 -14.20
N ALA A 148 -3.01 -3.32 -13.58
CA ALA A 148 -3.30 -2.08 -12.87
C ALA A 148 -2.30 -0.97 -13.24
N GLN A 149 -2.78 0.26 -13.26
CA GLN A 149 -1.95 1.45 -13.27
C GLN A 149 -2.02 2.12 -11.90
N VAL A 150 -0.86 2.44 -11.34
CA VAL A 150 -0.71 3.07 -10.03
C VAL A 150 0.03 4.37 -10.23
N GLU A 151 -0.60 5.48 -9.89
CA GLU A 151 -0.08 6.83 -10.08
C GLU A 151 0.00 7.54 -8.73
N ILE A 152 1.20 7.94 -8.33
CA ILE A 152 1.40 8.77 -7.13
C ILE A 152 2.07 10.07 -7.55
N SER A 153 1.53 11.19 -7.07
CA SER A 153 2.18 12.50 -7.18
C SER A 153 2.29 13.16 -5.82
N SER A 154 3.37 13.90 -5.63
CA SER A 154 3.53 14.86 -4.56
C SER A 154 3.81 16.21 -5.22
N THR A 155 2.98 17.21 -4.94
CA THR A 155 3.13 18.54 -5.55
C THR A 155 2.76 19.60 -4.53
N LYS A 156 3.73 20.46 -4.21
CA LYS A 156 3.56 21.53 -3.22
C LYS A 156 2.37 22.44 -3.56
N GLY A 157 1.50 22.66 -2.57
CA GLY A 157 0.38 23.59 -2.67
C GLY A 157 -0.87 23.05 -3.37
N LEU A 158 -0.84 21.82 -3.87
CA LEU A 158 -2.05 21.15 -4.39
C LEU A 158 -2.75 20.36 -3.28
N LYS A 159 -4.08 20.31 -3.36
CA LYS A 159 -4.87 19.49 -2.43
C LYS A 159 -4.65 18.00 -2.70
N PRO A 160 -4.69 17.15 -1.66
CA PRO A 160 -4.72 15.71 -1.84
C PRO A 160 -5.93 15.28 -2.66
N VAL A 161 -5.71 14.32 -3.56
CA VAL A 161 -6.75 13.70 -4.39
C VAL A 161 -6.48 12.20 -4.40
N TYR A 162 -7.54 11.42 -4.40
CA TYR A 162 -7.53 9.98 -4.51
C TYR A 162 -8.63 9.55 -5.48
N GLU A 163 -8.25 8.72 -6.46
CA GLU A 163 -9.15 8.11 -7.43
C GLU A 163 -8.93 6.59 -7.49
N ILE A 164 -10.04 5.85 -7.57
CA ILE A 164 -10.08 4.41 -7.83
C ILE A 164 -10.98 4.17 -9.02
N ASP A 165 -10.44 3.57 -10.06
CA ASP A 165 -11.21 2.99 -11.16
C ASP A 165 -10.88 1.50 -11.23
N ILE A 166 -11.88 0.63 -11.11
CA ILE A 166 -11.71 -0.81 -11.34
C ILE A 166 -12.77 -1.31 -12.32
N SER A 167 -12.30 -1.97 -13.37
CA SER A 167 -13.12 -2.68 -14.34
C SER A 167 -13.12 -4.17 -14.03
N GLY A 168 -14.30 -4.69 -13.72
CA GLY A 168 -14.57 -6.11 -13.61
C GLY A 168 -15.27 -6.68 -14.85
N THR A 169 -15.63 -7.95 -14.79
CA THR A 169 -16.32 -8.64 -15.91
C THR A 169 -17.81 -8.36 -15.97
N GLU A 170 -18.41 -7.78 -14.94
CA GLU A 170 -19.87 -7.54 -14.88
C GLU A 170 -20.21 -6.08 -14.58
N GLY A 171 -19.20 -5.26 -14.29
CA GLY A 171 -19.34 -3.84 -14.08
C GLY A 171 -18.03 -3.15 -13.76
N ASN A 172 -18.11 -1.83 -13.61
CA ASN A 172 -17.03 -0.94 -13.26
C ASN A 172 -17.39 -0.20 -11.97
N VAL A 173 -16.37 0.08 -11.17
CA VAL A 173 -16.48 0.97 -10.01
C VAL A 173 -15.55 2.16 -10.20
N HIS A 174 -16.11 3.35 -9.97
CA HIS A 174 -15.41 4.61 -10.01
C HIS A 174 -15.59 5.34 -8.68
N TYR A 175 -14.50 5.80 -8.10
CA TYR A 175 -14.48 6.56 -6.87
C TYR A 175 -13.46 7.70 -6.96
N ARG A 176 -13.84 8.86 -6.44
CA ARG A 176 -12.98 10.03 -6.34
C ARG A 176 -13.29 10.79 -5.07
N ASN A 177 -12.28 11.12 -4.27
CA ASN A 177 -12.43 11.81 -2.98
C ASN A 177 -12.74 13.33 -3.10
N GLU A 178 -13.85 13.70 -3.74
CA GLU A 178 -14.37 15.07 -3.83
C GLU A 178 -15.49 15.36 -2.80
N PRO A 179 -15.85 16.64 -2.53
CA PRO A 179 -16.79 17.01 -1.46
C PRO A 179 -18.18 16.35 -1.52
N THR A 180 -18.58 15.80 -2.67
CA THR A 180 -19.81 15.04 -2.90
C THR A 180 -19.50 13.58 -3.24
N THR A 181 -18.58 12.97 -2.51
CA THR A 181 -18.07 11.61 -2.71
C THR A 181 -19.18 10.55 -2.71
N SER A 182 -19.40 9.92 -3.86
CA SER A 182 -20.14 8.66 -3.97
C SER A 182 -19.40 7.73 -4.93
N PHE A 183 -19.52 6.43 -4.68
CA PHE A 183 -19.15 5.41 -5.65
C PHE A 183 -20.12 5.46 -6.81
N LYS A 184 -19.59 5.50 -8.03
CA LYS A 184 -20.37 5.24 -9.23
C LYS A 184 -20.08 3.82 -9.69
N ILE A 185 -21.10 2.97 -9.65
CA ILE A 185 -21.04 1.58 -10.11
C ILE A 185 -21.81 1.51 -11.43
N GLU A 186 -21.14 1.09 -12.50
CA GLU A 186 -21.72 0.93 -13.83
C GLU A 186 -21.71 -0.55 -14.20
N MET A 187 -22.88 -1.15 -14.35
CA MET A 187 -23.04 -2.56 -14.70
C MET A 187 -23.02 -2.76 -16.22
N GLU A 188 -22.72 -3.97 -16.70
CA GLU A 188 -22.76 -4.29 -18.15
C GLU A 188 -24.14 -4.09 -18.81
N ASN A 189 -25.21 -4.13 -18.02
CA ASN A 189 -26.59 -3.95 -18.49
C ASN A 189 -27.03 -2.47 -18.56
N ASP A 190 -26.08 -1.54 -18.63
CA ASP A 190 -26.26 -0.07 -18.61
C ASP A 190 -26.93 0.48 -17.33
N GLN A 191 -27.08 -0.33 -16.27
CA GLN A 191 -27.54 0.17 -14.98
C GLN A 191 -26.39 0.87 -14.25
N ALA A 192 -26.66 2.09 -13.76
CA ALA A 192 -25.72 2.83 -12.94
C ALA A 192 -26.31 3.12 -11.56
N PHE A 193 -25.52 2.90 -10.53
CA PHE A 193 -25.90 3.16 -9.14
C PHE A 193 -24.89 4.11 -8.49
N GLN A 194 -25.39 5.00 -7.64
CA GLN A 194 -24.56 5.75 -6.72
C GLN A 194 -24.70 5.15 -5.32
N VAL A 195 -23.56 4.83 -4.71
CA VAL A 195 -23.51 4.26 -3.37
C VAL A 195 -22.60 5.14 -2.52
N GLU A 196 -23.10 5.57 -1.36
CA GLU A 196 -22.23 6.25 -0.40
C GLU A 196 -21.29 5.24 0.26
N PRO A 197 -20.04 5.62 0.58
CA PRO A 197 -19.15 4.74 1.31
C PRO A 197 -19.82 4.30 2.61
N LEU A 198 -19.85 2.99 2.88
CA LEU A 198 -20.29 2.49 4.19
C LEU A 198 -19.37 3.11 5.25
N GLU A 199 -19.92 3.72 6.30
CA GLU A 199 -19.11 4.21 7.42
C GLU A 199 -18.39 3.02 8.07
N GLY A 200 -17.10 2.89 7.75
CA GLY A 200 -16.24 1.93 8.42
C GLY A 200 -16.09 2.30 9.90
N SER A 201 -16.11 1.29 10.77
CA SER A 201 -15.70 1.42 12.17
C SER A 201 -14.31 2.07 12.25
N ARG A 202 -14.25 3.34 12.68
CA ARG A 202 -13.02 4.14 12.81
C ARG A 202 -11.98 3.51 13.75
N GLU A 203 -12.40 2.63 14.65
CA GLU A 203 -11.52 2.04 15.68
C GLU A 203 -10.69 0.84 15.17
N THR A 204 -11.00 0.30 13.98
CA THR A 204 -10.28 -0.83 13.36
C THR A 204 -9.77 -0.54 11.94
N ALA A 205 -10.13 0.62 11.38
CA ALA A 205 -9.88 1.03 10.00
C ALA A 205 -8.44 1.47 9.68
N ASP A 206 -7.52 1.41 10.64
CA ASP A 206 -6.14 1.88 10.45
C ASP A 206 -5.09 0.77 10.50
N LEU A 207 -5.48 -0.48 10.76
CA LEU A 207 -4.55 -1.57 11.06
C LEU A 207 -4.73 -2.74 10.09
N GLN A 208 -3.86 -2.83 9.07
CA GLN A 208 -3.74 -4.05 8.28
C GLN A 208 -2.77 -5.00 8.98
N ARG A 209 -3.24 -6.20 9.32
CA ARG A 209 -2.37 -7.31 9.70
C ARG A 209 -1.62 -7.79 8.46
N ILE A 210 -0.31 -7.77 8.52
CA ILE A 210 0.56 -8.27 7.47
C ILE A 210 1.63 -9.16 8.08
N THR A 211 1.94 -10.28 7.44
CA THR A 211 3.07 -11.12 7.84
C THR A 211 4.39 -10.46 7.44
N PHE A 212 5.49 -10.86 8.09
CA PHE A 212 6.83 -10.41 7.68
C PHE A 212 7.09 -10.65 6.18
N MET A 213 6.69 -11.83 5.69
CA MET A 213 6.93 -12.25 4.32
C MET A 213 6.17 -11.39 3.32
N GLU A 214 4.90 -11.07 3.60
CA GLU A 214 4.10 -10.17 2.76
C GLU A 214 4.68 -8.75 2.76
N LEU A 215 5.10 -8.24 3.93
CA LEU A 215 5.74 -6.93 4.02
C LEU A 215 7.05 -6.88 3.23
N PHE A 216 7.90 -7.90 3.38
CA PHE A 216 9.16 -8.01 2.66
C PHE A 216 8.94 -8.08 1.14
N GLN A 217 7.97 -8.86 0.67
CA GLN A 217 7.60 -8.93 -0.73
C GLN A 217 7.11 -7.58 -1.26
N LEU A 218 6.27 -6.89 -0.49
CA LEU A 218 5.74 -5.57 -0.84
C LEU A 218 6.85 -4.53 -0.97
N MET A 219 7.82 -4.53 -0.04
CA MET A 219 8.99 -3.66 -0.12
C MET A 219 9.84 -3.97 -1.35
N LYS A 220 10.14 -5.25 -1.61
CA LYS A 220 10.92 -5.68 -2.79
C LYS A 220 10.27 -5.22 -4.09
N MET A 221 8.96 -5.39 -4.23
CA MET A 221 8.23 -4.97 -5.44
C MET A 221 8.18 -3.44 -5.58
N THR A 222 8.06 -2.72 -4.47
CA THR A 222 8.17 -1.25 -4.44
C THR A 222 9.54 -0.81 -4.93
N GLU A 223 10.62 -1.39 -4.41
CA GLU A 223 11.99 -1.12 -4.87
C GLU A 223 12.18 -1.45 -6.35
N GLN A 224 11.64 -2.57 -6.83
CA GLN A 224 11.69 -2.94 -8.25
C GLN A 224 10.97 -1.90 -9.14
N ALA A 225 9.82 -1.37 -8.71
CA ALA A 225 9.13 -0.30 -9.42
C ALA A 225 10.02 0.96 -9.52
N PHE A 226 10.68 1.35 -8.44
CA PHE A 226 11.57 2.51 -8.42
C PHE A 226 12.87 2.28 -9.21
N GLN A 227 13.46 1.08 -9.14
CA GLN A 227 14.63 0.72 -9.94
C GLN A 227 14.32 0.69 -11.44
N SER A 228 13.16 0.15 -11.82
CA SER A 228 12.71 0.17 -13.22
C SER A 228 12.44 1.58 -13.73
N ALA A 229 11.97 2.47 -12.86
CA ALA A 229 11.84 3.89 -13.18
C ALA A 229 13.18 4.58 -13.47
N THR A 230 14.25 4.21 -12.76
CA THR A 230 15.60 4.75 -13.01
C THR A 230 16.27 4.13 -14.23
N THR A 231 16.08 2.83 -14.45
CA THR A 231 16.82 2.06 -15.47
C THR A 231 16.07 1.90 -16.79
N GLY A 232 14.76 2.13 -16.81
CA GLY A 232 13.88 1.80 -17.93
C GLY A 232 13.66 0.30 -18.15
N LEU A 233 14.27 -0.56 -17.31
CA LEU A 233 14.21 -2.01 -17.44
C LEU A 233 13.18 -2.59 -16.47
N SER A 234 12.23 -3.35 -17.01
CA SER A 234 11.30 -4.15 -16.22
C SER A 234 11.94 -5.45 -15.74
N GLN A 235 11.60 -5.91 -14.54
CA GLN A 235 11.98 -7.23 -14.04
C GLN A 235 10.74 -8.10 -13.81
N GLU A 236 10.85 -9.40 -14.13
CA GLU A 236 9.87 -10.40 -13.65
C GLU A 236 10.13 -10.65 -12.16
N VAL A 237 9.04 -10.80 -11.38
CA VAL A 237 9.08 -10.90 -9.91
C VAL A 237 9.47 -12.29 -9.44
#